data_AF-X1IXV8-F1
#
_entry.id   AF-X1IXV8-F1
#
_cell.length_a   1.000
_cell.length_b   1.000
_cell.length_c   1.000
_cell.angle_alpha   90.00
_cell.angle_beta   90.00
_cell.angle_gamma   90.00
#
_symmetry.space_group_name_H-M   'P 1'
#
loop_
_entity.id
_entity.type
_entity.pdbx_description
1 polymer ?
#
loop_
_entity_poly.entity_id
_entity_poly.type
_entity_poly.pdbx_seq_one_letter_code
_entity_poly.pdbx_strand_id
1 'polypeptide(L)'
;VDPFKDIDKIIQTQGTGISRINAKNCIDMFTTAEEREKISEGKKVYWLSSGWIENWKQIFKTWDHAKANETFPQNEKAIFLDAIATFDKYSHSSPEKILEFSDWMAIPIEPYKISLDRFKKLLLECLK
;
A
#
# COMPACT_ATOMS: atom_id res chain seq x y z
N VAL A 1 -23.18 -12.51 16.38
CA VAL A 1 -22.32 -12.35 15.18
C VAL A 1 -22.09 -13.74 14.63
N ASP A 2 -22.47 -14.02 13.39
CA ASP A 2 -22.17 -15.31 12.76
C ASP A 2 -20.66 -15.37 12.44
N PRO A 3 -19.87 -16.25 13.10
CA PRO A 3 -18.42 -16.33 12.92
C PRO A 3 -18.00 -16.86 11.54
N PHE A 4 -18.93 -17.43 10.76
CA PHE A 4 -18.68 -17.89 9.39
C PHE A 4 -19.14 -16.90 8.33
N LYS A 5 -19.57 -15.69 8.73
CA LYS A 5 -19.97 -14.64 7.80
C LYS A 5 -18.74 -13.96 7.22
N ASP A 6 -18.27 -14.48 6.09
CA ASP A 6 -17.23 -13.82 5.28
C ASP A 6 -17.81 -12.65 4.47
N ILE A 7 -16.92 -11.89 3.82
CA ILE A 7 -17.31 -10.73 3.02
C ILE A 7 -18.18 -11.11 1.82
N ASP A 8 -18.03 -12.32 1.26
CA ASP A 8 -18.82 -12.77 0.12
C ASP A 8 -20.27 -13.00 0.53
N LYS A 9 -20.50 -13.61 1.71
CA LYS A 9 -21.83 -13.72 2.31
C LYS A 9 -22.42 -12.35 2.64
N ILE A 10 -21.60 -11.39 3.10
CA ILE A 10 -22.09 -10.02 3.33
C ILE A 10 -22.58 -9.40 2.03
N ILE A 11 -21.79 -9.50 0.95
CA ILE A 11 -22.14 -8.94 -0.37
C ILE A 11 -23.44 -9.59 -0.89
N GLN A 12 -23.56 -10.92 -0.79
CA GLN A 12 -24.79 -11.64 -1.15
C GLN A 12 -26.03 -11.11 -0.40
N THR A 13 -25.88 -10.71 0.87
CA THR A 13 -27.00 -10.20 1.68
C THR A 13 -27.37 -8.73 1.42
N GLN A 14 -26.46 -7.92 0.87
CA GLN A 14 -26.66 -6.48 0.68
C GLN A 14 -27.36 -6.12 -0.64
N GLY A 15 -27.53 -7.11 -1.54
CA GLY A 15 -28.25 -6.93 -2.81
C GLY A 15 -27.35 -6.57 -3.98
N THR A 16 -27.96 -6.11 -5.08
CA THR A 16 -27.28 -5.80 -6.34
C THR A 16 -26.52 -4.46 -6.27
N GLY A 17 -25.46 -4.31 -7.07
CA GLY A 17 -24.68 -3.07 -7.16
C GLY A 17 -23.43 -3.01 -6.27
N ILE A 18 -23.09 -4.10 -5.58
CA ILE A 18 -21.83 -4.24 -4.84
C ILE A 18 -20.98 -5.30 -5.54
N SER A 19 -19.73 -4.95 -5.85
CA SER A 19 -18.77 -5.86 -6.47
C SER A 19 -17.51 -5.95 -5.62
N ARG A 20 -16.96 -7.16 -5.49
CA ARG A 20 -15.70 -7.40 -4.78
C ARG A 20 -14.55 -7.36 -5.78
N ILE A 21 -13.56 -6.52 -5.50
CA ILE A 21 -12.31 -6.53 -6.26
C ILE A 21 -11.57 -7.85 -5.97
N ASN A 22 -11.13 -8.53 -7.03
CA ASN A 22 -10.33 -9.74 -6.94
C ASN A 22 -8.86 -9.43 -6.60
N ALA A 23 -8.63 -9.01 -5.35
CA ALA A 23 -7.31 -8.74 -4.80
C ALA A 23 -7.21 -9.26 -3.36
N LYS A 24 -6.05 -9.79 -2.97
CA LYS A 24 -5.83 -10.31 -1.61
C LYS A 24 -5.71 -9.21 -0.56
N ASN A 25 -5.17 -8.06 -0.94
CA ASN A 25 -5.04 -6.86 -0.10
C ASN A 25 -4.90 -5.61 -0.99
N CYS A 26 -4.81 -4.43 -0.37
CA CYS A 26 -4.73 -3.16 -1.10
C CYS A 26 -3.47 -3.02 -1.98
N ILE A 27 -2.34 -3.62 -1.60
CA ILE A 27 -1.10 -3.60 -2.39
C ILE A 27 -1.23 -4.50 -3.62
N ASP A 28 -1.92 -5.63 -3.49
CA ASP A 28 -2.20 -6.56 -4.59
C ASP A 28 -3.01 -5.93 -5.73
N MET A 29 -3.64 -4.78 -5.48
CA MET A 29 -4.33 -4.01 -6.52
C MET A 29 -3.37 -3.26 -7.45
N PHE A 30 -2.16 -2.94 -6.96
CA PHE A 30 -1.13 -2.22 -7.71
C PHE A 30 -0.12 -3.17 -8.35
N THR A 31 0.23 -4.27 -7.66
CA THR A 31 1.26 -5.21 -8.12
C THR A 31 0.96 -6.63 -7.64
N THR A 32 1.25 -7.63 -8.48
CA THR A 32 1.00 -9.05 -8.16
C THR A 32 1.96 -9.57 -7.09
N ALA A 33 1.66 -10.74 -6.51
CA ALA A 33 2.62 -11.41 -5.64
C ALA A 33 3.95 -11.74 -6.35
N GLU A 34 3.89 -12.19 -7.60
CA GLU A 34 5.06 -12.54 -8.42
C GLU A 34 5.92 -11.31 -8.74
N GLU A 35 5.29 -10.18 -9.05
CA GLU A 35 5.99 -8.92 -9.24
C GLU A 35 6.64 -8.45 -7.95
N ARG A 36 5.94 -8.55 -6.81
CA ARG A 36 6.50 -8.17 -5.51
C ARG A 36 7.70 -9.02 -5.12
N GLU A 37 7.71 -10.31 -5.44
CA GLU A 37 8.86 -11.19 -5.21
C GLU A 37 10.07 -10.76 -6.05
N LYS A 38 9.85 -10.37 -7.31
CA LYS A 38 10.91 -9.82 -8.17
C LYS A 38 11.44 -8.48 -7.63
N ILE A 39 10.53 -7.57 -7.27
CA ILE A 39 10.85 -6.23 -6.78
C ILE A 39 11.56 -6.28 -5.42
N SER A 40 11.21 -7.24 -4.55
CA SER A 40 11.82 -7.35 -3.23
C SER A 40 13.22 -7.93 -3.25
N GLU A 41 13.61 -8.63 -4.32
CA GLU A 41 14.94 -9.25 -4.47
C GLU A 41 15.29 -10.17 -3.26
N GLY A 42 14.29 -10.87 -2.74
CA GLY A 42 14.43 -11.72 -1.55
C GLY A 42 14.52 -10.98 -0.21
N LYS A 43 14.50 -9.64 -0.20
CA LYS A 43 14.52 -8.81 1.01
C LYS A 43 13.14 -8.70 1.63
N LYS A 44 13.10 -8.44 2.94
CA LYS A 44 11.84 -8.15 3.63
C LYS A 44 11.44 -6.69 3.41
N VAL A 45 10.30 -6.48 2.73
CA VAL A 45 9.86 -5.16 2.26
C VAL A 45 8.55 -4.74 2.91
N TYR A 46 8.51 -3.49 3.37
CA TYR A 46 7.26 -2.79 3.69
C TYR A 46 6.70 -2.07 2.45
N TRP A 47 5.47 -2.34 2.06
CA TRP A 47 4.90 -1.81 0.81
C TRP A 47 4.09 -0.54 1.06
N LEU A 48 4.41 0.52 0.32
CA LEU A 48 3.73 1.82 0.38
C LEU A 48 3.07 2.13 -0.97
N SER A 49 1.92 2.79 -0.94
CA SER A 49 1.23 3.35 -2.11
C SER A 49 1.33 4.88 -2.13
N SER A 50 0.93 5.50 -3.24
CA SER A 50 1.14 6.93 -3.48
C SER A 50 0.61 7.88 -2.40
N GLY A 51 -0.47 7.52 -1.71
CA GLY A 51 -1.08 8.35 -0.67
C GLY A 51 -0.31 8.42 0.66
N TRP A 52 0.70 7.56 0.86
CA TRP A 52 1.38 7.44 2.15
C TRP A 52 2.26 8.64 2.49
N ILE A 53 3.04 9.17 1.53
CA ILE A 53 3.91 10.34 1.78
C ILE A 53 3.09 11.54 2.30
N GLU A 54 1.88 11.72 1.76
CA GLU A 54 1.00 12.82 2.12
C GLU A 54 0.27 12.60 3.44
N ASN A 55 -0.07 11.35 3.78
CA ASN A 55 -1.06 11.05 4.83
C ASN A 55 -0.53 10.18 5.97
N TRP A 56 0.75 9.82 6.01
CA TRP A 56 1.29 8.87 6.99
C TRP A 56 0.99 9.27 8.44
N LYS A 57 1.08 10.56 8.78
CA LYS A 57 0.74 11.08 10.12
C LYS A 57 -0.71 10.81 10.50
N GLN A 58 -1.63 10.89 9.54
CA GLN A 58 -3.05 10.59 9.76
C GLN A 58 -3.30 9.09 9.85
N ILE A 59 -2.62 8.30 9.00
CA ILE A 59 -2.73 6.84 8.99
C ILE A 59 -2.23 6.25 10.32
N PHE A 60 -1.13 6.81 10.85
CA PHE A 60 -0.50 6.37 12.08
C PHE A 60 -0.78 7.29 13.28
N LYS A 61 -1.88 8.05 13.25
CA LYS A 61 -2.19 9.05 14.29
C LYS A 61 -2.26 8.49 15.72
N THR A 62 -2.55 7.20 15.87
CA THR A 62 -2.65 6.53 17.18
C THR A 62 -1.37 5.76 17.54
N TRP A 63 -0.34 5.82 16.70
CA TRP A 63 0.93 5.13 16.95
C TRP A 63 1.89 6.10 17.61
N ASP A 64 2.54 5.64 18.67
CA ASP A 64 3.70 6.29 19.21
C ASP A 64 4.97 5.80 18.51
N HIS A 65 6.11 6.39 18.89
CA HIS A 65 7.41 6.03 18.33
C HIS A 65 7.83 4.59 18.70
N ALA A 66 7.40 4.08 19.86
CA ALA A 66 7.70 2.72 20.27
C ALA A 66 7.04 1.71 19.33
N LYS A 67 5.76 1.93 18.99
CA LYS A 67 5.02 1.06 18.08
C LYS A 67 5.61 1.05 16.67
N ALA A 68 6.04 2.21 16.18
CA ALA A 68 6.74 2.32 14.91
C ALA A 68 8.05 1.51 14.92
N ASN A 69 8.88 1.68 15.96
CA ASN A 69 10.15 0.98 16.15
C ASN A 69 10.02 -0.54 16.27
N GLU A 70 8.91 -1.02 16.84
CA GLU A 70 8.64 -2.46 16.90
C GLU A 70 8.20 -3.03 15.54
N THR A 71 7.62 -2.20 14.66
CA THR A 71 6.92 -2.66 13.46
C THR A 71 7.77 -2.56 12.19
N PHE A 72 8.31 -1.38 11.89
CA PHE A 72 8.96 -1.13 10.61
C PHE A 72 10.37 -1.69 10.50
N PRO A 73 11.26 -1.56 11.52
CA PRO A 73 12.64 -2.07 11.46
C PRO A 73 12.78 -3.59 11.32
N GLN A 74 11.67 -4.33 11.41
CA GLN A 74 11.66 -5.75 11.04
C GLN A 74 11.78 -5.97 9.52
N ASN A 75 11.65 -4.92 8.72
CA ASN A 75 11.85 -4.91 7.27
C ASN A 75 13.19 -4.23 6.97
N GLU A 76 13.82 -4.58 5.86
CA GLU A 76 15.09 -3.97 5.44
C GLU A 76 14.88 -2.62 4.78
N LYS A 77 13.73 -2.46 4.09
CA LYS A 77 13.36 -1.24 3.38
C LYS A 77 11.86 -1.15 3.19
N ALA A 78 11.39 0.05 2.91
CA ALA A 78 10.08 0.28 2.34
C ALA A 78 10.19 0.48 0.83
N ILE A 79 9.28 -0.12 0.06
CA ILE A 79 9.14 0.14 -1.37
C ILE A 79 7.88 0.95 -1.60
N PHE A 80 8.06 2.15 -2.15
CA PHE A 80 6.99 3.06 -2.53
C PHE A 80 6.61 2.84 -3.99
N LEU A 81 5.45 2.23 -4.21
CA LEU A 81 4.88 1.97 -5.53
C LEU A 81 4.41 3.31 -6.13
N ASP A 82 5.26 3.90 -6.96
CA ASP A 82 5.02 5.21 -7.54
C ASP A 82 4.35 5.12 -8.90
N ALA A 83 3.03 5.28 -8.90
CA ALA A 83 2.21 5.20 -10.11
C ALA A 83 1.99 6.55 -10.81
N ILE A 84 2.21 7.66 -10.11
CA ILE A 84 1.85 9.02 -10.56
C ILE A 84 2.99 10.04 -10.36
N ALA A 85 4.23 9.55 -10.24
CA ALA A 85 5.42 10.36 -10.00
C ALA A 85 5.35 11.21 -8.72
N THR A 86 4.67 10.70 -7.68
CA THR A 86 4.56 11.37 -6.38
C THR A 86 5.95 11.48 -5.75
N PHE A 87 6.74 10.40 -5.78
CA PHE A 87 8.05 10.42 -5.15
C PHE A 87 8.95 11.46 -5.83
N ASP A 88 9.02 11.44 -7.17
CA ASP A 88 9.78 12.42 -7.95
C ASP A 88 9.34 13.86 -7.62
N LYS A 89 8.02 14.13 -7.58
CA LYS A 89 7.49 15.45 -7.22
C LYS A 89 7.97 15.90 -5.84
N TYR A 90 7.81 15.06 -4.82
CA TYR A 90 8.17 15.40 -3.44
C TYR A 90 9.68 15.51 -3.25
N SER A 91 10.49 14.67 -3.91
CA SER A 91 11.95 14.78 -3.87
C SER A 91 12.44 16.14 -4.39
N HIS A 92 11.76 16.73 -5.38
CA HIS A 92 12.14 18.05 -5.91
C HIS A 92 11.58 19.22 -5.09
N SER A 93 10.31 19.15 -4.67
CA SER A 93 9.63 20.29 -4.05
C SER A 93 9.72 20.33 -2.52
N SER A 94 9.82 19.16 -1.87
CA SER A 94 9.69 19.01 -0.41
C SER A 94 10.34 17.70 0.07
N PRO A 95 11.65 17.48 -0.17
CA PRO A 95 12.34 16.23 0.16
C PRO A 95 12.25 15.88 1.65
N GLU A 96 12.17 16.89 2.52
CA GLU A 96 12.03 16.74 3.97
C GLU A 96 10.81 15.90 4.37
N LYS A 97 9.74 15.89 3.57
CA LYS A 97 8.55 15.08 3.87
C LYS A 97 8.80 13.59 3.69
N ILE A 98 9.64 13.23 2.72
CA ILE A 98 10.06 11.83 2.50
C ILE A 98 11.03 11.43 3.61
N LEU A 99 12.01 12.29 3.92
CA LEU A 99 13.00 12.05 4.96
C LEU A 99 12.35 11.91 6.33
N GLU A 100 11.44 12.81 6.71
CA GLU A 100 10.71 12.74 7.98
C GLU A 100 9.96 11.41 8.13
N PHE A 101 9.32 10.94 7.05
CA PHE A 101 8.62 9.66 7.09
C PHE A 101 9.59 8.48 7.18
N SER A 102 10.67 8.50 6.40
CA SER A 102 11.72 7.46 6.44
C SER A 102 12.38 7.36 7.81
N ASP A 103 12.69 8.51 8.43
CA ASP A 103 13.28 8.61 9.77
C ASP A 103 12.33 8.05 10.83
N TRP A 104 11.04 8.43 10.76
CA TRP A 104 10.02 7.89 11.67
C TRP A 104 9.81 6.38 11.51
N MET A 105 9.93 5.85 10.29
CA MET A 105 9.90 4.41 10.04
C MET A 105 11.22 3.71 10.42
N ALA A 106 12.31 4.45 10.61
CA ALA A 106 13.66 3.93 10.82
C ALA A 106 14.13 2.90 9.76
N ILE A 107 13.61 2.99 8.54
CA ILE A 107 14.02 2.20 7.37
C ILE A 107 14.01 3.10 6.11
N PRO A 108 14.86 2.84 5.12
CA PRO A 108 14.88 3.62 3.88
C PRO A 108 13.61 3.41 3.06
N ILE A 109 13.12 4.47 2.41
CA ILE A 109 12.03 4.42 1.43
C ILE A 109 12.63 4.50 0.02
N GLU A 110 12.43 3.44 -0.77
CA GLU A 110 12.87 3.36 -2.16
C GLU A 110 11.67 3.47 -3.12
N PRO A 111 11.69 4.39 -4.10
CA PRO A 111 10.63 4.45 -5.10
C PRO A 111 10.75 3.30 -6.11
N TYR A 112 9.61 2.75 -6.52
CA TYR A 112 9.52 1.81 -7.64
C TYR A 112 8.39 2.23 -8.57
N LYS A 113 8.74 2.60 -9.81
CA LYS A 113 7.77 3.08 -10.80
C LYS A 113 6.87 1.94 -11.28
N ILE A 114 5.56 2.17 -11.27
CA ILE A 114 4.55 1.22 -11.76
C ILE A 114 3.53 1.94 -12.66
N SER A 115 2.77 1.18 -13.45
CA SER A 115 1.57 1.70 -14.13
C SER A 115 0.32 1.44 -13.29
N LEU A 116 -0.80 2.11 -13.61
CA LEU A 116 -2.11 1.84 -13.02
C LEU A 116 -2.94 0.81 -13.79
N ASP A 117 -2.34 0.10 -14.76
CA ASP A 117 -3.09 -0.79 -15.66
C ASP A 117 -3.76 -1.95 -14.93
N ARG A 118 -3.06 -2.55 -13.96
CA ARG A 118 -3.63 -3.62 -13.12
C ARG A 118 -4.81 -3.11 -12.29
N PHE A 119 -4.63 -1.97 -11.62
CA PHE A 119 -5.67 -1.34 -10.82
C PHE A 119 -6.90 -1.03 -11.69
N LYS A 120 -6.69 -0.42 -12.87
CA LYS A 120 -7.75 -0.15 -13.85
C LYS A 120 -8.46 -1.44 -14.30
N LYS A 121 -7.70 -2.49 -14.63
CA LYS A 121 -8.27 -3.79 -15.05
C LYS A 121 -9.17 -4.38 -13.96
N LEU A 122 -8.71 -4.40 -12.71
CA LEU A 122 -9.48 -4.90 -11.58
C LEU A 122 -10.80 -4.13 -11.37
N LEU A 123 -10.78 -2.80 -11.53
CA LEU A 123 -12.00 -1.99 -11.46
C LEU A 123 -12.97 -2.30 -12.61
N LEU A 124 -12.45 -2.49 -13.83
CA LEU A 124 -13.28 -2.82 -14.99
C LEU A 124 -13.91 -4.22 -14.89
N GLU A 125 -13.22 -5.17 -14.25
CA GLU A 125 -13.78 -6.50 -13.95
C GLU A 125 -14.99 -6.42 -13.01
N CYS A 126 -15.05 -5.41 -12.14
CA CYS A 126 -16.17 -5.16 -11.24
C CYS A 126 -17.39 -4.50 -11.89
N LEU A 127 -17.26 -3.97 -13.11
CA LEU A 127 -18.37 -3.35 -13.85
C LEU A 127 -19.20 -4.34 -14.65
N LYS A 128 -18.76 -5.60 -14.73
CA LYS A 128 -19.48 -6.69 -15.39
C LYS A 128 -20.55 -7.26 -14.47
#